data_AF-A0A9W4UZM5-F1
#
_entry.id   AF-A0A9W4UZM5-F1
#
_cell.length_a   1.000
_cell.length_b   1.000
_cell.length_c   1.000
_cell.angle_alpha   90.00
_cell.angle_beta   90.00
_cell.angle_gamma   90.00
#
_symmetry.space_group_name_H-M   'P 1'
#
loop_
_entity.id
_entity.type
_entity.pdbx_description
1 polymer ?
#
loop_
_entity_poly.entity_id
_entity_poly.type
_entity_poly.pdbx_seq_one_letter_code
_entity_poly.pdbx_strand_id
1 'polypeptide(L)'
;MESRRTSSSGGSRVIKNTFSRSKNEYFTPATLFSLCKYGFPFEKLPEEAKEMVREYSRYHASRCTHSDGEIKIASLDVPPEDQLR
;
A
#
# COMPACT_ATOMS: atom_id res chain seq x y z
N MET A 1 -3.96 -22.14 13.95
CA MET A 1 -3.14 -21.22 14.78
C MET A 1 -3.08 -19.88 14.07
N GLU A 2 -3.89 -18.97 14.58
CA GLU A 2 -3.96 -17.57 14.21
C GLU A 2 -2.66 -16.86 14.63
N SER A 3 -2.16 -15.93 13.83
CA SER A 3 -1.12 -15.00 14.28
C SER A 3 -1.44 -13.61 13.75
N ARG A 4 -2.46 -13.03 14.38
CA ARG A 4 -2.71 -11.60 14.36
C ARG A 4 -1.61 -10.93 15.19
N ARG A 5 -0.51 -10.54 14.55
CA ARG A 5 0.48 -9.65 15.19
C ARG A 5 0.04 -8.21 14.94
N THR A 6 -0.99 -7.79 15.67
CA THR A 6 -1.29 -6.37 15.88
C THR A 6 -0.36 -5.84 16.97
N SER A 7 0.83 -5.37 16.60
CA SER A 7 1.65 -4.54 17.49
C SER A 7 1.22 -3.09 17.33
N SER A 8 0.46 -2.60 18.30
CA SER A 8 0.17 -1.19 18.53
C SER A 8 1.41 -0.51 19.12
N SER A 9 1.72 0.68 18.60
CA SER A 9 2.77 1.63 19.04
C SER A 9 4.24 1.25 18.74
N GLY A 10 4.83 1.87 17.73
CA GLY A 10 6.29 1.99 17.54
C GLY A 10 7.01 0.90 16.74
N GLY A 11 6.39 -0.23 16.44
CA GLY A 11 6.98 -1.27 15.58
C GLY A 11 6.62 -1.05 14.11
N SER A 12 7.59 -1.16 13.19
CA SER A 12 7.31 -1.21 11.74
C SER A 12 6.28 -2.31 11.47
N ARG A 13 5.04 -1.91 11.16
CA ARG A 13 3.98 -2.84 10.71
C ARG A 13 4.47 -3.51 9.44
N VAL A 14 4.45 -4.84 9.40
CA VAL A 14 4.84 -5.61 8.21
C VAL A 14 3.79 -6.66 7.90
N ILE A 15 3.54 -6.89 6.62
CA ILE A 15 2.60 -7.92 6.15
C ILE A 15 3.39 -9.03 5.47
N LYS A 16 3.02 -10.29 5.73
CA LYS A 16 3.68 -11.44 5.10
C LYS A 16 3.50 -11.37 3.57
N ASN A 17 4.58 -11.58 2.82
CA ASN A 17 4.48 -11.71 1.37
C ASN A 17 3.81 -13.05 1.02
N THR A 18 2.57 -12.99 0.54
CA THR A 18 1.79 -14.16 0.13
C THR A 18 2.06 -14.60 -1.31
N PHE A 19 2.76 -13.79 -2.11
CA PHE A 19 3.18 -14.13 -3.48
C PHE A 19 4.47 -14.97 -3.51
N SER A 20 5.26 -14.92 -2.43
CA SER A 20 6.50 -15.67 -2.31
C SER A 20 6.29 -17.03 -1.65
N ARG A 21 7.08 -18.02 -2.05
CA ARG A 21 7.17 -19.32 -1.34
C ARG A 21 8.03 -19.21 -0.07
N SER A 22 8.78 -18.11 0.09
CA SER A 22 9.59 -17.87 1.27
C SER A 22 8.71 -17.60 2.49
N LYS A 23 9.02 -18.27 3.61
CA LYS A 23 8.30 -18.07 4.88
C LYS A 23 8.72 -16.80 5.62
N ASN A 24 9.80 -16.18 5.17
CA ASN A 24 10.53 -15.14 5.91
C ASN A 24 10.43 -13.78 5.19
N GLU A 25 9.65 -13.71 4.12
CA GLU A 25 9.51 -12.51 3.31
C GLU A 25 8.27 -11.73 3.72
N TYR A 26 8.48 -10.44 3.96
CA TYR A 26 7.45 -9.53 4.44
C TYR A 26 7.56 -8.22 3.67
N PHE A 27 6.42 -7.59 3.44
CA PHE A 27 6.34 -6.25 2.90
C PHE A 27 6.25 -5.23 4.02
N THR A 28 7.06 -4.18 3.89
CA THR A 28 6.92 -2.96 4.67
C THR A 28 5.94 -2.00 3.99
N PRO A 29 5.40 -0.99 4.68
CA PRO A 29 4.50 -0.01 4.08
C PRO A 29 5.17 0.75 2.92
N ALA A 30 6.46 1.10 3.09
CA ALA A 30 7.27 1.74 2.05
C ALA A 30 7.45 0.86 0.81
N THR A 31 7.66 -0.45 1.00
CA THR A 31 7.77 -1.41 -0.10
C THR A 31 6.45 -1.55 -0.85
N LEU A 32 5.32 -1.72 -0.14
CA LEU A 32 4.00 -1.82 -0.77
C LEU A 32 3.64 -0.55 -1.54
N PHE A 33 3.92 0.61 -0.96
CA PHE A 33 3.71 1.90 -1.59
C PHE A 33 4.54 2.03 -2.88
N SER A 34 5.82 1.67 -2.83
CA SER A 34 6.69 1.69 -4.01
C SER A 34 6.20 0.73 -5.10
N LEU A 35 5.79 -0.49 -4.73
CA LEU A 35 5.21 -1.44 -5.68
C LEU A 35 3.99 -0.87 -6.39
N CYS A 36 3.05 -0.27 -5.64
CA CYS A 36 1.88 0.38 -6.22
C CYS A 36 2.25 1.55 -7.12
N LYS A 37 3.22 2.39 -6.69
CA LYS A 37 3.73 3.52 -7.48
C LYS A 37 4.26 3.09 -8.85
N TYR A 38 4.92 1.93 -8.93
CA TYR A 38 5.52 1.43 -10.16
C TYR A 38 4.62 0.46 -10.95
N GLY A 39 3.31 0.43 -10.65
CA GLY A 39 2.32 -0.27 -11.48
C GLY A 39 1.80 -1.60 -10.92
N PHE A 40 2.15 -1.97 -9.69
CA PHE A 40 1.47 -3.10 -9.03
C PHE A 40 0.00 -2.73 -8.77
N PRO A 41 -0.97 -3.60 -9.12
CA PRO A 41 -2.38 -3.29 -8.99
C PRO A 41 -2.80 -3.25 -7.52
N PHE A 42 -3.08 -2.05 -7.02
CA PHE A 42 -3.54 -1.81 -5.65
C PHE A 42 -4.76 -2.66 -5.28
N GLU A 43 -5.70 -2.85 -6.22
CA GLU A 43 -6.92 -3.63 -5.96
C GLU A 43 -6.69 -5.11 -5.66
N LYS A 44 -5.54 -5.66 -6.10
CA LYS A 44 -5.17 -7.06 -5.83
C LYS A 44 -4.51 -7.26 -4.47
N LEU A 45 -4.25 -6.18 -3.72
CA LEU A 45 -3.70 -6.28 -2.37
C LEU A 45 -4.77 -6.76 -1.37
N PRO A 46 -4.40 -7.51 -0.32
CA PRO A 46 -5.30 -7.77 0.80
C PRO A 46 -5.66 -6.47 1.52
N GLU A 47 -6.81 -6.43 2.20
CA GLU A 47 -7.34 -5.20 2.82
C GLU A 47 -6.37 -4.53 3.79
N GLU A 48 -5.67 -5.32 4.60
CA GLU A 48 -4.64 -4.83 5.52
C GLU A 48 -3.49 -4.13 4.77
N ALA A 49 -3.08 -4.66 3.62
CA ALA A 49 -2.03 -4.05 2.79
C ALA A 49 -2.52 -2.77 2.10
N LYS A 50 -3.80 -2.75 1.68
CA LYS A 50 -4.44 -1.53 1.15
C LYS A 50 -4.43 -0.41 2.19
N GLU A 51 -4.77 -0.73 3.44
CA GLU A 51 -4.73 0.23 4.55
C GLU A 51 -3.30 0.77 4.78
N MET A 52 -2.30 -0.11 4.85
CA MET A 52 -0.90 0.32 5.04
C MET A 52 -0.40 1.23 3.91
N VAL A 53 -0.77 0.95 2.65
CA VAL A 53 -0.40 1.80 1.51
C VAL A 53 -1.08 3.17 1.60
N ARG A 54 -2.36 3.23 2.00
CA ARG A 54 -3.09 4.49 2.19
C ARG A 54 -2.47 5.33 3.32
N GLU A 55 -2.17 4.71 4.46
CA GLU A 55 -1.52 5.37 5.60
C GLU A 55 -0.14 5.91 5.20
N TYR A 56 0.68 5.07 4.56
CA TYR A 56 2.02 5.48 4.13
C TYR A 56 1.98 6.54 3.04
N SER A 57 0.99 6.52 2.13
CA SER A 57 0.80 7.56 1.12
C SER A 57 0.56 8.93 1.75
N ARG A 58 -0.30 9.03 2.77
CA ARG A 58 -0.53 10.27 3.52
C ARG A 58 0.72 10.73 4.27
N TYR A 59 1.43 9.80 4.90
CA TYR A 59 2.70 10.08 5.56
C TYR A 59 3.74 10.61 4.56
N HIS A 60 3.88 9.96 3.40
CA HIS A 60 4.80 10.37 2.34
C HIS A 60 4.43 11.75 1.78
N ALA A 61 3.15 11.99 1.47
CA ALA A 61 2.65 13.28 1.00
C ALA A 61 2.92 14.42 1.99
N SER A 62 2.68 14.20 3.29
CA SER A 62 2.94 15.23 4.31
C SER A 62 4.43 15.55 4.52
N ARG A 63 5.33 14.65 4.12
CA ARG A 63 6.79 14.85 4.17
C ARG A 63 7.40 15.33 2.85
N CYS A 64 6.68 15.20 1.75
CA CYS A 64 7.10 15.75 0.46
C CYS A 64 6.91 17.26 0.48
N THR A 65 8.01 18.01 0.45
CA THR A 65 8.02 19.47 0.26
C THR A 65 7.82 19.87 -1.20
N HIS A 66 7.73 18.89 -2.12
CA HIS A 66 7.54 19.09 -3.56
C HIS A 66 6.22 18.44 -3.99
N SER A 67 5.37 19.22 -4.67
CA SER A 67 4.05 18.79 -5.19
C SER A 67 4.14 17.69 -6.26
N ASP A 68 5.32 17.45 -6.85
CA ASP A 68 5.57 16.36 -7.80
C ASP A 68 5.55 14.95 -7.15
N GLY A 69 5.46 14.87 -5.83
CA GLY A 69 5.36 13.62 -5.08
C GLY A 69 3.94 13.10 -4.88
N GLU A 70 2.92 13.83 -5.34
CA GLU A 70 1.53 13.41 -5.23
C GLU A 70 1.30 12.20 -6.16
N ILE A 71 1.26 11.00 -5.57
CA ILE A 71 1.03 9.78 -6.33
C ILE A 71 -0.43 9.76 -6.76
N LYS A 72 -0.66 10.13 -8.02
CA LYS A 72 -1.89 9.80 -8.74
C LYS A 72 -1.95 8.29 -8.92
N ILE A 73 -2.50 7.60 -7.92
CA ILE A 73 -2.88 6.20 -8.08
C ILE A 73 -4.04 6.20 -9.07
N ALA A 74 -3.78 5.85 -10.33
CA ALA A 74 -4.75 5.94 -11.43
C ALA A 74 -6.11 5.26 -11.14
N SER A 75 -6.15 4.33 -10.17
CA SER A 75 -7.38 3.66 -9.73
C SER A 75 -8.31 4.52 -8.85
N LEU A 76 -7.83 5.64 -8.30
CA LEU A 76 -8.61 6.56 -7.44
C LEU A 76 -9.06 7.83 -8.16
N ASP A 77 -8.58 8.07 -9.38
CA ASP A 77 -8.79 9.29 -10.17
C ASP A 77 -9.69 9.04 -11.39
N VAL A 78 -10.46 7.94 -11.39
CA VAL A 78 -11.47 7.70 -12.43
C VAL A 78 -12.79 8.34 -11.97
N PRO A 79 -13.21 9.48 -12.54
CA PRO A 79 -14.57 9.97 -12.33
C PRO A 79 -15.59 8.91 -12.79
N PRO A 80 -16.76 8.79 -12.14
CA PRO A 80 -17.73 7.71 -12.36
C PRO A 80 -18.37 7.68 -13.76
N GLU A 81 -17.94 8.51 -14.70
CA GLU A 81 -18.57 8.71 -16.00
C GLU A 81 -17.96 7.83 -17.12
N ASP A 82 -16.86 7.12 -16.87
CA ASP A 82 -16.14 6.33 -17.89
C ASP A 82 -16.31 4.80 -17.72
N GLN A 83 -17.38 4.34 -17.06
CA GLN A 83 -17.79 2.94 -17.17
C GLN A 83 -18.61 2.76 -18.45
N LEU A 84 -17.86 2.46 -19.52
CA LEU A 84 -18.29 2.09 -20.87
C LEU A 84 -19.66 1.41 -20.95
N ARG A 85 -20.49 2.00 -21.82
CA ARG A 85 -21.77 1.51 -22.33
C ARG A 85 -21.56 0.52 -23.47
#